data_AF-A0A1S3KHL4-F1
#
_entry.id   AF-A0A1S3KHL4-F1
#
_cell.length_a   1.000
_cell.length_b   1.000
_cell.length_c   1.000
_cell.angle_alpha   90.00
_cell.angle_beta   90.00
_cell.angle_gamma   90.00
#
_symmetry.space_group_name_H-M   'P 1'
#
loop_
_entity.id
_entity.type
_entity.pdbx_description
1 polymer ?
#
loop_
_entity_poly.entity_id
_entity_poly.type
_entity_poly.pdbx_seq_one_letter_code
_entity_poly.pdbx_strand_id
1 'polypeptide(L)'
;MNAEERWILEYACRHKMHQVLHVLCKKYPDGLDTFQVAPVYQGLAALLFVVTDWQLKDFQGAMEILDVLYIFAEEVIPYTLFSMLMTGLRTMHLFHLLKTKGEDILAKLNEYFPRNGRELKIQRVLHKREIEFRKLFISLVADEDRCADYLKHRYREDFGQDFKDSVRRLVNEFVSKIEEILPPTTIDMILAGERPSMRDLSTPTSENMEIVLDLILSKEQPTADDFVAVLEEMWQTEHRQKRKMKHTDISTDGLKLR
;
A
#
# COMPACT_ATOMS: atom_id res chain seq x y z
N MET A 1 -4.80 -18.60 -1.04
CA MET A 1 -5.02 -17.78 0.17
C MET A 1 -6.45 -18.00 0.64
N ASN A 2 -6.71 -17.96 1.94
CA ASN A 2 -8.03 -18.30 2.49
C ASN A 2 -8.95 -17.05 2.53
N ALA A 3 -10.27 -17.24 2.55
CA ALA A 3 -11.25 -16.15 2.41
C ALA A 3 -11.16 -15.07 3.50
N GLU A 4 -10.65 -15.45 4.67
CA GLU A 4 -10.52 -14.65 5.88
C GLU A 4 -9.46 -13.54 5.73
N GLU A 5 -8.28 -13.88 5.18
CA GLU A 5 -7.21 -12.89 4.95
C GLU A 5 -7.65 -11.83 3.94
N ARG A 6 -8.52 -12.20 2.98
CA ARG A 6 -9.16 -11.27 2.05
C ARG A 6 -10.08 -10.29 2.77
N TRP A 7 -10.96 -10.78 3.64
CA TRP A 7 -11.86 -9.91 4.41
C TRP A 7 -11.09 -8.93 5.29
N ILE A 8 -10.03 -9.42 5.93
CA ILE A 8 -9.14 -8.58 6.75
C ILE A 8 -8.43 -7.54 5.89
N LEU A 9 -7.94 -7.88 4.69
CA LEU A 9 -7.30 -6.90 3.79
C LEU A 9 -8.26 -5.79 3.39
N GLU A 10 -9.47 -6.14 2.91
CA GLU A 10 -10.46 -5.17 2.45
C GLU A 10 -10.84 -4.20 3.58
N TYR A 11 -11.09 -4.73 4.78
CA TYR A 11 -11.37 -3.95 5.97
C TYR A 11 -10.18 -3.07 6.38
N ALA A 12 -8.97 -3.62 6.39
CA ALA A 12 -7.76 -2.89 6.75
C ALA A 12 -7.46 -1.74 5.78
N CYS A 13 -7.73 -1.92 4.48
CA CYS A 13 -7.65 -0.84 3.49
C CYS A 13 -8.64 0.29 3.83
N ARG A 14 -9.93 -0.05 4.01
CA ARG A 14 -11.02 0.91 4.26
C ARG A 14 -10.88 1.66 5.59
N HIS A 15 -10.28 1.02 6.59
CA HIS A 15 -10.07 1.62 7.92
C HIS A 15 -8.62 2.06 8.15
N LYS A 16 -7.79 2.07 7.09
CA LYS A 16 -6.39 2.52 7.10
C LYS A 16 -5.55 1.89 8.21
N MET A 17 -5.76 0.59 8.44
CA MET A 17 -5.06 -0.18 9.45
C MET A 17 -3.65 -0.53 8.97
N HIS A 18 -2.75 0.46 8.99
CA HIS A 18 -1.41 0.34 8.43
C HIS A 18 -0.61 -0.85 9.01
N GLN A 19 -0.78 -1.18 10.30
CA GLN A 19 -0.11 -2.34 10.90
C GLN A 19 -0.56 -3.67 10.28
N VAL A 20 -1.86 -3.82 10.01
CA VAL A 20 -2.43 -5.01 9.39
C VAL A 20 -1.93 -5.15 7.95
N LEU A 21 -1.96 -4.06 7.19
CA LEU A 21 -1.44 -4.02 5.82
C LEU A 21 0.06 -4.35 5.77
N HIS A 22 0.84 -3.84 6.72
CA HIS A 22 2.26 -4.14 6.84
C HIS A 22 2.52 -5.63 7.06
N VAL A 23 1.77 -6.26 7.96
CA VAL A 23 1.86 -7.70 8.27
C VAL A 23 1.47 -8.55 7.05
N LEU A 24 0.37 -8.21 6.37
CA LEU A 24 -0.09 -8.90 5.16
C LEU A 24 0.91 -8.76 4.00
N CYS A 25 1.34 -7.54 3.67
CA CYS A 25 2.28 -7.30 2.57
C CYS A 25 3.65 -7.95 2.81
N LYS A 26 4.11 -8.05 4.07
CA LYS A 26 5.35 -8.76 4.40
C LYS A 26 5.25 -10.27 4.24
N LYS A 27 4.09 -10.86 4.56
CA LYS A 27 3.87 -12.30 4.37
C LYS A 27 3.85 -12.67 2.88
N TYR A 28 3.35 -11.77 2.04
CA TYR A 28 3.17 -11.99 0.61
C TYR A 28 4.00 -11.01 -0.23
N PRO A 29 5.34 -11.13 -0.22
CA PRO A 29 6.24 -10.19 -0.90
C PRO A 29 6.14 -10.24 -2.43
N ASP A 30 5.72 -11.38 -2.99
CA ASP A 30 5.58 -11.56 -4.44
C ASP A 30 4.33 -10.87 -5.01
N GLY A 31 3.48 -10.30 -4.16
CA GLY A 31 2.35 -9.47 -4.56
C GLY A 31 1.03 -9.86 -3.89
N LEU A 32 0.12 -8.87 -3.87
CA LEU A 32 -1.27 -9.05 -3.48
C LEU A 32 -2.14 -9.57 -4.64
N ASP A 33 -1.57 -9.79 -5.82
CA ASP A 33 -2.23 -10.40 -6.99
C ASP A 33 -2.77 -11.81 -6.69
N THR A 34 -2.13 -12.51 -5.74
CA THR A 34 -2.59 -13.79 -5.20
C THR A 34 -3.87 -13.68 -4.35
N PHE A 35 -4.28 -12.47 -3.97
CA PHE A 35 -5.49 -12.22 -3.19
C PHE A 35 -6.67 -12.11 -4.18
N GLN A 36 -7.69 -12.96 -4.02
CA GLN A 36 -8.94 -12.87 -4.79
C GLN A 36 -9.83 -11.71 -4.29
N VAL A 37 -9.25 -10.52 -4.18
CA VAL A 37 -9.90 -9.25 -3.81
C VAL A 37 -10.10 -8.41 -5.08
N ALA A 38 -10.97 -7.41 -5.01
CA ALA A 38 -11.08 -6.46 -6.11
C ALA A 38 -9.73 -5.72 -6.33
N PRO A 39 -9.31 -5.47 -7.59
CA PRO A 39 -8.02 -4.83 -7.89
C PRO A 39 -7.80 -3.49 -7.17
N VAL A 40 -8.87 -2.75 -6.89
CA VAL A 40 -8.82 -1.49 -6.13
C VAL A 40 -8.22 -1.70 -4.74
N TYR A 41 -8.59 -2.76 -4.01
CA TYR A 41 -8.05 -3.03 -2.68
C TYR A 41 -6.58 -3.46 -2.72
N GLN A 42 -6.16 -4.20 -3.76
CA GLN A 42 -4.75 -4.54 -3.97
C GLN A 42 -3.93 -3.27 -4.19
N GLY A 43 -4.42 -2.38 -5.06
CA GLY A 43 -3.78 -1.10 -5.32
C GLY A 43 -3.70 -0.22 -4.07
N LEU A 44 -4.79 -0.10 -3.32
CA LEU A 44 -4.82 0.65 -2.06
C LEU A 44 -3.84 0.11 -1.02
N ALA A 45 -3.83 -1.21 -0.81
CA ALA A 45 -2.92 -1.86 0.13
C ALA A 45 -1.45 -1.64 -0.25
N ALA A 46 -1.10 -1.85 -1.52
CA ALA A 46 0.26 -1.64 -2.02
C ALA A 46 0.69 -0.16 -1.89
N LEU A 47 -0.18 0.78 -2.27
CA LEU A 47 0.08 2.23 -2.14
C LEU A 47 0.30 2.63 -0.67
N LEU A 48 -0.59 2.20 0.23
CA LEU A 48 -0.50 2.48 1.66
C LEU A 48 0.76 1.87 2.27
N PHE A 49 1.11 0.64 1.91
CA PHE A 49 2.32 -0.03 2.39
C PHE A 49 3.59 0.73 1.95
N VAL A 50 3.73 0.99 0.64
CA VAL A 50 4.92 1.63 0.08
C VAL A 50 5.14 3.03 0.67
N VAL A 51 4.08 3.83 0.82
CA VAL A 51 4.20 5.22 1.28
C VAL A 51 4.35 5.33 2.79
N THR A 52 3.65 4.50 3.57
CA THR A 52 3.76 4.54 5.04
C THR A 52 5.16 4.12 5.49
N ASP A 53 5.69 3.05 4.88
CA ASP A 53 7.00 2.49 5.22
C ASP A 53 8.17 3.12 4.47
N TRP A 54 7.91 4.06 3.54
CA TRP A 54 8.93 4.68 2.71
C TRP A 54 9.79 3.66 1.95
N GLN A 55 9.15 2.67 1.32
CA GLN A 55 9.82 1.72 0.43
C GLN A 55 10.23 2.41 -0.88
N LEU A 56 11.23 3.29 -0.82
CA LEU A 56 11.61 4.21 -1.91
C LEU A 56 11.92 3.50 -3.24
N LYS A 57 12.39 2.24 -3.18
CA LYS A 57 12.63 1.39 -4.34
C LYS A 57 11.35 1.03 -5.11
N ASP A 58 10.21 1.01 -4.43
CA ASP A 58 8.91 0.59 -4.97
C ASP A 58 8.03 1.81 -5.32
N PHE A 59 8.56 3.03 -5.19
CA PHE A 59 7.81 4.25 -5.46
C PHE A 59 7.35 4.36 -6.91
N GLN A 60 8.11 3.81 -7.87
CA GLN A 60 7.67 3.79 -9.27
C GLN A 60 6.39 2.97 -9.44
N GLY A 61 6.35 1.75 -8.93
CA GLY A 61 5.14 0.92 -8.96
C GLY A 61 3.99 1.57 -8.19
N ALA A 62 4.25 2.23 -7.07
CA ALA A 62 3.23 2.97 -6.33
C ALA A 62 2.64 4.15 -7.15
N MET A 63 3.45 4.83 -7.97
CA MET A 63 2.97 5.88 -8.87
C MET A 63 2.11 5.31 -10.00
N GLU A 64 2.48 4.17 -10.58
CA GLU A 64 1.69 3.49 -11.60
C GLU A 64 0.33 3.04 -11.04
N ILE A 65 0.31 2.48 -9.82
CA ILE A 65 -0.93 2.14 -9.10
C ILE A 65 -1.77 3.40 -8.85
N LEU A 66 -1.13 4.50 -8.42
CA LEU A 66 -1.82 5.76 -8.16
C LEU A 66 -2.49 6.33 -9.42
N ASP A 67 -1.85 6.22 -10.59
CA ASP A 67 -2.43 6.61 -11.89
C ASP A 67 -3.68 5.78 -12.19
N VAL A 68 -3.63 4.45 -12.03
CA VAL A 68 -4.79 3.57 -12.27
C VAL A 68 -5.93 3.87 -11.30
N LEU A 69 -5.62 4.05 -10.02
CA LEU A 69 -6.62 4.38 -9.00
C LEU A 69 -7.26 5.76 -9.24
N TYR A 70 -6.48 6.73 -9.73
CA TYR A 70 -7.02 8.03 -10.09
C TYR A 70 -7.99 7.94 -11.27
N ILE A 71 -7.66 7.19 -12.31
CA ILE A 71 -8.57 6.95 -13.46
C ILE A 71 -9.85 6.26 -12.99
N PHE A 72 -9.74 5.30 -12.08
CA PHE A 72 -10.90 4.60 -11.51
C PHE A 72 -11.84 5.53 -10.74
N ALA A 73 -11.31 6.55 -10.06
CA ALA A 73 -12.06 7.42 -9.15
C ALA A 73 -11.93 8.91 -9.50
N GLU A 74 -11.78 9.24 -10.79
CA GLU A 74 -11.50 10.60 -11.27
C GLU A 74 -12.61 11.59 -10.87
N GLU A 75 -13.85 11.12 -10.81
CA GLU A 75 -15.02 11.93 -10.47
C GLU A 75 -15.03 12.41 -9.01
N VAL A 76 -14.41 11.65 -8.11
CA VAL A 76 -14.41 11.96 -6.66
C VAL A 76 -13.08 12.50 -6.16
N ILE A 77 -11.97 12.22 -6.86
CA ILE A 77 -10.65 12.70 -6.48
C ILE A 77 -10.34 14.02 -7.17
N PRO A 78 -10.15 15.12 -6.41
CA PRO A 78 -9.70 16.37 -7.00
C PRO A 78 -8.32 16.18 -7.66
N TYR A 79 -8.17 16.63 -8.90
CA TYR A 79 -6.88 16.57 -9.62
C TYR A 79 -5.73 17.21 -8.81
N THR A 80 -6.01 18.22 -7.99
CA THR A 80 -5.03 18.85 -7.09
C THR A 80 -4.45 17.87 -6.08
N LEU A 81 -5.29 17.04 -5.47
CA LEU A 81 -4.88 16.04 -4.47
C LEU A 81 -3.97 15.01 -5.13
N PHE A 82 -4.44 14.44 -6.25
CA PHE A 82 -3.66 13.50 -7.06
C PHE A 82 -2.32 14.09 -7.51
N SER A 83 -2.32 15.31 -8.07
CA SER A 83 -1.10 15.96 -8.57
C SER A 83 -0.11 16.31 -7.46
N MET A 84 -0.58 16.74 -6.29
CA MET A 84 0.28 17.00 -5.13
C MET A 84 0.92 15.71 -4.60
N LEU A 85 0.14 14.65 -4.48
CA LEU A 85 0.63 13.34 -4.05
C LEU A 85 1.67 12.80 -5.03
N MET A 86 1.35 12.80 -6.32
CA MET A 86 2.25 12.36 -7.39
C MET A 86 3.56 13.16 -7.39
N THR A 87 3.49 14.48 -7.20
CA THR A 87 4.68 15.35 -7.07
C THR A 87 5.55 14.94 -5.88
N GLY A 88 4.92 14.64 -4.74
CA GLY A 88 5.60 14.17 -3.54
C GLY A 88 6.37 12.86 -3.76
N LEU A 89 5.72 11.88 -4.38
CA LEU A 89 6.32 10.58 -4.70
C LEU A 89 7.47 10.73 -5.71
N ARG A 90 7.26 11.47 -6.80
CA ARG A 90 8.30 11.74 -7.83
C ARG A 90 9.54 12.40 -7.24
N THR A 91 9.33 13.39 -6.36
CA THR A 91 10.41 14.10 -5.68
C THR A 91 11.26 13.15 -4.83
N MET A 92 10.61 12.32 -4.04
CA MET A 92 11.28 11.36 -3.15
C MET A 92 11.99 10.25 -3.92
N HIS A 93 11.39 9.78 -5.00
CA HIS A 93 12.01 8.81 -5.89
C HIS A 93 13.26 9.38 -6.57
N LEU A 94 13.22 10.62 -7.05
CA LEU A 94 14.40 11.27 -7.65
C LEU A 94 15.54 11.44 -6.64
N PHE A 95 15.25 11.85 -5.39
CA PHE A 95 16.28 11.89 -4.36
C PHE A 95 16.82 10.52 -3.98
N HIS A 96 15.99 9.47 -4.05
CA HIS A 96 16.47 8.09 -3.90
C HIS A 96 17.47 7.73 -5.01
N LEU A 97 17.11 7.96 -6.27
CA LEU A 97 17.99 7.72 -7.43
C LEU A 97 19.28 8.53 -7.36
N LEU A 98 19.21 9.79 -6.91
CA LEU A 98 20.37 10.65 -6.70
C LEU A 98 21.34 10.06 -5.67
N LYS A 99 20.83 9.46 -4.59
CA LYS A 99 21.66 8.83 -3.55
C LYS A 99 22.23 7.49 -3.97
N THR A 100 21.47 6.70 -4.72
CA THR A 100 21.90 5.36 -5.16
C THR A 100 22.76 5.38 -6.41
N LYS A 101 22.95 6.56 -7.04
CA LYS A 101 23.61 6.71 -8.35
C LYS A 101 23.01 5.75 -9.38
N GLY A 102 21.67 5.67 -9.40
CA GLY A 102 20.88 4.73 -10.20
C GLY A 102 20.85 5.05 -11.71
N GLU A 103 19.75 4.69 -12.37
CA GLU A 103 19.46 4.92 -13.81
C GLU A 103 19.72 6.38 -14.27
N ASP A 104 19.52 6.69 -15.56
CA ASP A 104 19.61 8.05 -16.08
C ASP A 104 18.64 9.02 -15.35
N ILE A 105 19.17 9.64 -14.29
CA ILE A 105 18.46 10.56 -13.40
C ILE A 105 17.92 11.76 -14.18
N LEU A 106 18.62 12.21 -15.23
CA LEU A 106 18.16 13.33 -16.06
C LEU A 106 16.99 12.92 -16.95
N ALA A 107 17.01 11.70 -17.49
CA ALA A 107 15.86 11.14 -18.19
C ALA A 107 14.65 11.03 -17.26
N LYS A 108 14.82 10.47 -16.05
CA LYS A 108 13.75 10.38 -15.04
C LYS A 108 13.24 11.75 -14.59
N LEU A 109 14.12 12.74 -14.44
CA LEU A 109 13.72 14.12 -14.15
C LEU A 109 12.86 14.71 -15.27
N ASN A 110 13.20 14.45 -16.53
CA ASN A 110 12.43 14.94 -17.68
C ASN A 110 11.06 14.25 -17.80
N GLU A 111 10.99 12.97 -17.45
CA GLU A 111 9.73 12.20 -17.37
C GLU A 111 8.80 12.77 -16.29
N TYR A 112 9.33 13.01 -15.08
CA TYR A 112 8.55 13.42 -13.92
C TYR A 112 8.19 14.90 -13.91
N PHE A 113 9.12 15.75 -14.36
CA PHE A 113 9.02 17.21 -14.32
C PHE A 113 9.43 17.81 -15.66
N PRO A 114 8.57 17.73 -16.70
CA PRO A 114 8.88 18.22 -18.03
C PRO A 114 9.04 19.75 -18.05
N ARG A 115 9.90 20.26 -18.94
CA ARG A 115 10.24 21.70 -19.01
C ARG A 115 9.04 22.60 -19.30
N ASN A 116 8.10 22.12 -20.12
CA ASN A 116 6.97 22.93 -20.60
C ASN A 116 5.73 22.83 -19.69
N GLY A 117 5.80 22.07 -18.59
CA GLY A 117 4.66 21.88 -17.69
C GLY A 117 3.50 21.12 -18.32
N ARG A 118 2.41 20.99 -17.55
CA ARG A 118 1.08 20.61 -18.03
C ARG A 118 0.21 21.89 -17.94
N GLU A 119 -0.63 22.17 -18.93
CA GLU A 119 -1.31 23.46 -19.09
C GLU A 119 -2.72 23.51 -18.44
N LEU A 120 -2.86 23.86 -17.16
CA LEU A 120 -4.13 24.28 -16.54
C LEU A 120 -3.92 25.38 -15.47
N LYS A 121 -4.94 26.21 -15.18
CA LYS A 121 -4.80 27.39 -14.27
C LYS A 121 -4.43 27.02 -12.82
N ILE A 122 -5.05 25.97 -12.25
CA ILE A 122 -4.69 25.43 -10.93
C ILE A 122 -3.29 24.81 -10.95
N GLN A 123 -2.85 24.33 -12.11
CA GLN A 123 -1.49 23.85 -12.30
C GLN A 123 -0.46 24.98 -12.27
N ARG A 124 -0.80 26.28 -12.38
CA ARG A 124 0.25 27.34 -12.40
C ARG A 124 1.09 27.40 -11.12
N VAL A 125 0.48 27.24 -9.94
CA VAL A 125 1.21 27.26 -8.67
C VAL A 125 2.05 26.00 -8.51
N LEU A 126 1.45 24.84 -8.81
CA LEU A 126 2.16 23.55 -8.80
C LEU A 126 3.31 23.55 -9.80
N HIS A 127 3.07 24.00 -11.01
CA HIS A 127 4.05 24.15 -12.08
C HIS A 127 5.21 25.06 -11.71
N LYS A 128 4.95 26.18 -11.03
CA LYS A 128 6.03 27.03 -10.51
C LYS A 128 6.92 26.25 -9.53
N ARG A 129 6.32 25.50 -8.59
CA ARG A 129 7.07 24.67 -7.63
C ARG A 129 7.83 23.54 -8.32
N GLU A 130 7.24 22.90 -9.33
CA GLU A 130 7.89 21.88 -10.16
C GLU A 130 9.10 22.44 -10.92
N ILE A 131 9.00 23.65 -11.47
CA ILE A 131 10.13 24.33 -12.12
C ILE A 131 11.22 24.66 -11.11
N GLU A 132 10.87 25.18 -9.93
CA GLU A 132 11.82 25.50 -8.87
C GLU A 132 12.55 24.24 -8.38
N PHE A 133 11.79 23.16 -8.14
CA PHE A 133 12.35 21.84 -7.83
C PHE A 133 13.29 21.36 -8.93
N ARG A 134 12.88 21.44 -10.20
CA ARG A 134 13.71 21.02 -11.33
C ARG A 134 15.02 21.81 -11.41
N LYS A 135 14.99 23.13 -11.19
CA LYS A 135 16.20 23.97 -11.16
C LYS A 135 17.14 23.56 -10.03
N LEU A 136 16.60 23.35 -8.82
CA LEU A 136 17.35 22.83 -7.70
C LEU A 136 17.99 21.48 -8.08
N PHE A 137 17.19 20.53 -8.55
CA PHE A 137 17.63 19.18 -8.81
C PHE A 137 18.71 19.11 -9.91
N ILE A 138 18.57 19.88 -11.00
CA ILE A 138 19.62 20.02 -12.03
C ILE A 138 20.93 20.54 -11.42
N SER A 139 20.85 21.53 -10.52
CA SER A 139 22.04 22.08 -9.87
C SER A 139 22.73 21.08 -8.95
N LEU A 140 21.99 20.13 -8.36
CA LEU A 140 22.57 19.04 -7.57
C LEU A 140 23.20 17.97 -8.47
N VAL A 141 22.57 17.64 -9.61
CA VAL A 141 23.13 16.65 -10.56
C VAL A 141 24.41 17.17 -11.22
N ALA A 142 24.53 18.48 -11.46
CA ALA A 142 25.67 19.08 -12.14
C ALA A 142 26.92 19.27 -11.26
N ASP A 143 26.77 19.22 -9.94
CA ASP A 143 27.83 19.55 -8.97
C ASP A 143 27.79 18.57 -7.78
N GLU A 144 28.73 17.63 -7.76
CA GLU A 144 28.78 16.56 -6.75
C GLU A 144 29.08 17.10 -5.34
N ASP A 145 29.90 18.15 -5.22
CA ASP A 145 30.22 18.77 -3.93
C ASP A 145 29.00 19.46 -3.36
N ARG A 146 28.28 20.22 -4.20
CA ARG A 146 27.00 20.84 -3.82
C ARG A 146 25.96 19.80 -3.49
N CYS A 147 25.90 18.68 -4.23
CA CYS A 147 25.00 17.58 -3.94
C CYS A 147 25.28 16.98 -2.55
N ALA A 148 26.54 16.70 -2.25
CA ALA A 148 26.96 16.14 -0.96
C ALA A 148 26.63 17.09 0.20
N ASP A 149 26.91 18.39 0.04
CA ASP A 149 26.57 19.42 1.02
C ASP A 149 25.06 19.51 1.25
N TYR A 150 24.27 19.58 0.17
CA TYR A 150 22.81 19.65 0.25
C TYR A 150 22.20 18.42 0.96
N LEU A 151 22.63 17.22 0.58
CA LEU A 151 22.15 15.97 1.20
C LEU A 151 22.50 15.86 2.68
N LYS A 152 23.63 16.44 3.10
CA LYS A 152 24.09 16.43 4.49
C LYS A 152 23.42 17.50 5.35
N HIS A 153 23.15 18.68 4.80
CA HIS A 153 22.79 19.85 5.60
C HIS A 153 21.36 20.36 5.37
N ARG A 154 20.78 20.21 4.18
CA ARG A 154 19.49 20.81 3.81
C ARG A 154 18.37 19.81 3.53
N TYR A 155 18.72 18.64 3.01
CA TYR A 155 17.73 17.62 2.61
C TYR A 155 16.76 17.25 3.74
N ARG A 156 17.23 17.17 4.99
CA ARG A 156 16.37 16.85 6.14
C ARG A 156 15.39 17.99 6.49
N GLU A 157 15.78 19.23 6.26
CA GLU A 157 14.92 20.40 6.49
C GLU A 157 13.82 20.44 5.41
N ASP A 158 14.21 20.28 4.14
CA ASP A 158 13.30 20.42 3.01
C ASP A 158 12.42 19.18 2.77
N PHE A 159 12.99 17.99 2.95
CA PHE A 159 12.39 16.69 2.58
C PHE A 159 12.48 15.64 3.69
N GLY A 160 12.60 16.11 4.94
CA GLY A 160 12.59 15.26 6.14
C GLY A 160 11.18 14.86 6.59
N GLN A 161 11.00 14.76 7.89
CA GLN A 161 9.81 14.14 8.49
C GLN A 161 8.52 14.90 8.16
N ASP A 162 8.53 16.24 8.19
CA ASP A 162 7.34 17.06 7.91
C ASP A 162 6.84 16.91 6.47
N PHE A 163 7.78 16.80 5.52
CA PHE A 163 7.45 16.50 4.12
C PHE A 163 6.84 15.11 4.01
N LYS A 164 7.47 14.11 4.64
CA LYS A 164 6.99 12.73 4.66
C LYS A 164 5.58 12.62 5.23
N ASP A 165 5.30 13.28 6.35
CA ASP A 165 3.98 13.27 6.97
C ASP A 165 2.94 14.00 6.12
N SER A 166 3.35 15.03 5.37
CA SER A 166 2.49 15.66 4.38
C SER A 166 2.12 14.70 3.24
N VAL A 167 3.07 13.91 2.72
CA VAL A 167 2.79 12.88 1.71
C VAL A 167 1.86 11.79 2.25
N ARG A 168 2.09 11.31 3.48
CA ARG A 168 1.21 10.32 4.12
C ARG A 168 -0.21 10.84 4.31
N ARG A 169 -0.38 12.11 4.72
CA ARG A 169 -1.69 12.74 4.81
C ARG A 169 -2.40 12.78 3.45
N LEU A 170 -1.67 13.14 2.38
CA LEU A 170 -2.23 13.15 1.03
C LEU A 170 -2.65 11.75 0.57
N VAL A 171 -1.88 10.70 0.87
CA VAL A 171 -2.31 9.31 0.60
C VAL A 171 -3.57 8.97 1.39
N ASN A 172 -3.61 9.26 2.69
CA ASN A 172 -4.78 8.96 3.51
C ASN A 172 -6.04 9.70 3.05
N GLU A 173 -5.91 10.93 2.56
CA GLU A 173 -7.01 11.69 1.97
C GLU A 173 -7.45 11.08 0.62
N PHE A 174 -6.49 10.72 -0.23
CA PHE A 174 -6.74 10.07 -1.52
C PHE A 174 -7.49 8.73 -1.33
N VAL A 175 -7.04 7.91 -0.39
CA VAL A 175 -7.69 6.64 -0.05
C VAL A 175 -9.11 6.87 0.46
N SER A 176 -9.35 7.86 1.33
CA SER A 176 -10.73 8.15 1.76
C SER A 176 -11.65 8.62 0.65
N LYS A 177 -11.13 9.34 -0.35
CA LYS A 177 -11.93 9.70 -1.51
C LYS A 177 -12.34 8.48 -2.33
N ILE A 178 -11.49 7.46 -2.41
CA ILE A 178 -11.83 6.18 -3.04
C ILE A 178 -12.85 5.41 -2.18
N GLU A 179 -12.70 5.39 -0.85
CA GLU A 179 -13.63 4.71 0.05
C GLU A 179 -15.07 5.21 -0.08
N GLU A 180 -15.28 6.50 -0.40
CA GLU A 180 -16.61 7.10 -0.61
C GLU A 180 -17.43 6.41 -1.70
N ILE A 181 -16.78 5.75 -2.67
CA ILE A 181 -17.43 5.06 -3.79
C ILE A 181 -17.36 3.52 -3.69
N LEU A 182 -16.66 2.99 -2.68
CA LEU A 182 -16.54 1.56 -2.48
C LEU A 182 -17.67 1.00 -1.60
N PRO A 183 -18.21 -0.18 -1.95
CA PRO A 183 -19.22 -0.84 -1.12
C PRO A 183 -18.65 -1.17 0.27
N PRO A 184 -19.51 -1.30 1.29
CA PRO A 184 -19.11 -1.84 2.59
C PRO A 184 -18.36 -3.17 2.43
N THR A 185 -17.31 -3.38 3.22
CA THR A 185 -16.58 -4.65 3.22
C THR A 185 -17.39 -5.74 3.90
N THR A 186 -17.02 -7.01 3.71
CA THR A 186 -17.71 -8.11 4.40
C THR A 186 -17.69 -7.95 5.91
N ILE A 187 -16.59 -7.47 6.49
CA ILE A 187 -16.50 -7.22 7.94
C ILE A 187 -17.42 -6.06 8.35
N ASP A 188 -17.50 -4.98 7.58
CA ASP A 188 -18.45 -3.88 7.87
C ASP A 188 -19.90 -4.37 7.88
N MET A 189 -20.26 -5.21 6.90
CA MET A 189 -21.60 -5.80 6.82
C MET A 189 -21.92 -6.66 8.04
N ILE A 190 -20.99 -7.53 8.46
CA ILE A 190 -21.17 -8.38 9.64
C ILE A 190 -21.31 -7.54 10.92
N LEU A 191 -20.47 -6.51 11.10
CA LEU A 191 -20.55 -5.58 12.24
C LEU A 191 -21.87 -4.81 12.26
N ALA A 192 -22.44 -4.50 11.09
CA ALA A 192 -23.75 -3.87 10.96
C ALA A 192 -24.93 -4.84 11.21
N GLY A 193 -24.66 -6.13 11.48
CA GLY A 193 -25.68 -7.16 11.64
C GLY A 193 -26.32 -7.61 10.32
N GLU A 194 -25.74 -7.22 9.18
CA GLU A 194 -26.16 -7.66 7.86
C GLU A 194 -25.58 -9.04 7.55
N ARG A 195 -26.33 -9.87 6.82
CA ARG A 195 -25.82 -11.17 6.38
C ARG A 195 -25.01 -10.98 5.10
N PRO A 196 -23.71 -11.35 5.07
CA PRO A 196 -22.94 -11.33 3.84
C PRO A 196 -23.58 -12.24 2.79
N SER A 197 -23.33 -11.92 1.52
CA SER A 197 -23.89 -12.69 0.42
C SER A 197 -23.39 -14.15 0.47
N MET A 198 -24.23 -15.10 0.03
CA MET A 198 -23.92 -16.54 0.09
C MET A 198 -22.64 -16.95 -0.68
N ARG A 199 -22.13 -16.07 -1.57
CA ARG A 199 -20.86 -16.22 -2.29
C ARG A 199 -19.62 -16.04 -1.39
N ASP A 200 -19.77 -15.35 -0.26
CA ASP A 200 -18.67 -15.08 0.67
C ASP A 200 -18.47 -16.20 1.70
N LEU A 201 -19.47 -17.08 1.86
CA LEU A 201 -19.52 -18.16 2.85
C LEU A 201 -19.43 -19.57 2.24
N SER A 202 -19.04 -19.68 0.95
CA SER A 202 -19.15 -20.93 0.18
C SER A 202 -18.15 -22.03 0.57
N THR A 203 -17.24 -21.76 1.51
CA THR A 203 -16.32 -22.77 2.07
C THR A 203 -16.83 -23.26 3.43
N PRO A 204 -16.74 -24.57 3.73
CA PRO A 204 -16.99 -25.05 5.09
C PRO A 204 -16.15 -24.22 6.06
N THR A 205 -16.76 -23.76 7.15
CA THR A 205 -16.14 -22.86 8.14
C THR A 205 -14.78 -23.42 8.54
N SER A 206 -13.72 -22.79 8.05
CA SER A 206 -12.36 -23.19 8.40
C SER A 206 -12.11 -22.80 9.86
N GLU A 207 -11.22 -23.49 10.56
CA GLU A 207 -10.77 -23.09 11.92
C GLU A 207 -10.35 -21.61 11.96
N ASN A 208 -9.76 -21.12 10.85
CA ASN A 208 -9.40 -19.71 10.72
C ASN A 208 -10.62 -18.79 10.58
N MET A 209 -11.69 -19.22 9.90
CA MET A 209 -12.92 -18.44 9.79
C MET A 209 -13.60 -18.27 11.15
N GLU A 210 -13.58 -19.29 12.00
CA GLU A 210 -14.11 -19.19 13.36
C GLU A 210 -13.33 -18.16 14.18
N ILE A 211 -11.99 -18.15 14.10
CA ILE A 211 -11.15 -17.15 14.79
C ILE A 211 -11.53 -15.72 14.35
N VAL A 212 -11.70 -15.47 13.05
CA VAL A 212 -12.08 -14.15 12.54
C VAL A 212 -13.49 -13.76 12.99
N LEU A 213 -14.45 -14.68 12.88
CA LEU A 213 -15.83 -14.41 13.30
C LEU A 213 -15.94 -14.17 14.80
N ASP A 214 -15.20 -14.92 15.63
CA ASP A 214 -15.17 -14.72 17.08
C ASP A 214 -14.65 -13.33 17.45
N LEU A 215 -13.62 -12.83 16.76
CA LEU A 215 -13.17 -11.45 16.93
C LEU A 215 -14.26 -10.44 16.55
N ILE A 216 -14.84 -10.57 15.36
CA ILE A 216 -15.82 -9.61 14.84
C ILE A 216 -17.10 -9.60 15.70
N LEU A 217 -17.54 -10.77 16.17
CA LEU A 217 -18.75 -10.90 16.98
C LEU A 217 -18.54 -10.50 18.45
N SER A 218 -17.29 -10.53 18.95
CA SER A 218 -16.97 -10.13 20.32
C SER A 218 -16.70 -8.64 20.50
N LYS A 219 -16.49 -7.88 19.41
CA LYS A 219 -16.14 -6.46 19.46
C LYS A 219 -16.97 -5.62 18.50
N GLU A 220 -17.51 -4.50 18.99
CA GLU A 220 -18.21 -3.52 18.16
C GLU A 220 -17.29 -2.83 17.15
N GLN A 221 -16.02 -2.61 17.51
CA GLN A 221 -14.99 -2.01 16.64
C GLN A 221 -13.65 -2.72 16.84
N PRO A 222 -13.35 -3.74 16.04
CA PRO A 222 -12.05 -4.39 16.06
C PRO A 222 -10.93 -3.42 15.68
N THR A 223 -9.82 -3.47 16.41
CA THR A 223 -8.66 -2.59 16.19
C THR A 223 -7.62 -3.25 15.27
N ALA A 224 -6.64 -2.47 14.80
CA ALA A 224 -5.53 -3.02 14.03
C ALA A 224 -4.74 -4.09 14.80
N ASP A 225 -4.50 -3.89 16.10
CA ASP A 225 -3.80 -4.85 16.94
C ASP A 225 -4.57 -6.18 17.07
N ASP A 226 -5.91 -6.11 17.09
CA ASP A 226 -6.76 -7.30 17.13
C ASP A 226 -6.62 -8.13 15.86
N PHE A 227 -6.65 -7.48 14.69
CA PHE A 227 -6.46 -8.18 13.42
C PHE A 227 -5.05 -8.72 13.23
N VAL A 228 -4.04 -8.01 13.74
CA VAL A 228 -2.66 -8.53 13.75
C VAL A 228 -2.58 -9.81 14.57
N ALA A 229 -3.15 -9.84 15.78
CA ALA A 229 -3.16 -11.03 16.63
C ALA A 229 -3.89 -12.21 15.96
N VAL A 230 -5.04 -11.95 15.33
CA VAL A 230 -5.80 -12.95 14.57
C VAL A 230 -4.99 -13.51 13.40
N LEU A 231 -4.33 -12.66 12.61
CA LEU A 231 -3.48 -13.11 11.50
C LEU A 231 -2.34 -14.00 12.02
N GLU A 232 -1.68 -13.61 13.11
CA GLU A 232 -0.62 -14.42 13.72
C GLU A 232 -1.15 -15.80 14.16
N GLU A 233 -2.32 -15.85 14.81
CA GLU A 233 -2.94 -17.10 15.24
C GLU A 233 -3.29 -18.02 14.05
N MET A 234 -3.93 -17.46 13.02
CA MET A 234 -4.28 -18.18 11.79
C MET A 234 -3.04 -18.84 11.16
N TRP A 235 -1.92 -18.12 11.12
CA TRP A 235 -0.69 -18.63 10.51
C TRP A 235 -0.03 -19.72 11.36
N GLN A 236 -0.11 -19.62 12.69
CA GLN A 236 0.33 -20.71 13.57
C GLN A 236 -0.51 -21.98 13.36
N THR A 237 -1.82 -21.84 13.19
CA THR A 237 -2.74 -22.95 12.89
C THR A 237 -2.37 -23.62 11.57
N GLU A 238 -2.15 -22.84 10.51
CA GLU A 238 -1.68 -23.36 9.22
C GLU A 238 -0.35 -24.13 9.34
N HIS A 239 0.60 -23.61 10.10
CA HIS A 239 1.88 -24.29 10.34
C HIS A 239 1.71 -25.61 11.09
N ARG A 240 0.83 -25.66 12.10
CA ARG A 240 0.52 -26.90 12.84
C ARG A 240 -0.13 -27.94 11.93
N GLN A 241 -1.08 -27.54 11.10
CA GLN A 241 -1.75 -28.44 10.15
C GLN A 241 -0.78 -29.00 9.11
N LYS A 242 0.09 -28.17 8.53
CA LYS A 242 1.15 -28.60 7.60
C LYS A 242 2.13 -29.59 8.23
N ARG A 243 2.47 -29.44 9.51
CA ARG A 243 3.34 -30.39 10.25
C ARG A 243 2.66 -31.73 10.48
N LYS A 244 1.36 -31.72 10.84
CA LYS A 244 0.58 -32.97 11.04
C LYS A 244 0.48 -33.78 9.74
N MET A 245 0.23 -33.13 8.61
CA MET A 245 0.15 -33.79 7.29
C MET A 245 1.48 -34.45 6.89
N LYS A 246 2.62 -33.75 7.04
CA LYS A 246 3.94 -34.34 6.76
C LYS A 246 4.26 -35.58 7.59
N HIS A 247 3.74 -35.68 8.81
CA HIS A 247 3.92 -36.88 9.64
C HIS A 247 2.99 -38.03 9.26
N THR A 248 1.86 -37.76 8.61
CA THR A 248 0.92 -38.82 8.17
C THR A 248 1.37 -39.46 6.85
N ASP A 249 2.00 -38.68 5.96
CA ASP A 249 2.57 -39.19 4.70
C ASP A 249 3.81 -40.08 4.94
N ILE A 250 4.64 -39.78 5.95
CA ILE A 250 5.79 -40.63 6.31
C ILE A 250 5.33 -41.98 6.91
N SER A 251 4.15 -42.02 7.54
CA SER A 251 3.62 -43.24 8.16
C SER A 251 2.97 -44.20 7.16
N THR A 252 2.56 -43.70 5.98
CA THR A 252 1.90 -44.53 4.95
C THR A 252 2.85 -45.20 3.96
N ASP A 253 4.10 -44.73 3.85
CA ASP A 253 5.16 -45.43 3.10
C ASP A 253 5.76 -46.64 3.84
N GLY A 254 5.44 -46.83 5.13
CA GLY A 254 5.89 -47.96 5.95
C GLY A 254 5.03 -49.23 5.87
N LEU A 255 3.91 -49.22 5.14
CA LEU A 255 2.91 -50.31 5.17
C LEU A 255 2.78 -51.11 3.85
N LYS A 256 3.74 -50.96 2.93
CA LYS A 256 3.94 -51.88 1.80
C LYS A 256 5.23 -52.66 1.95
N LEU A 257 5.25 -53.63 2.87
CA LEU A 257 6.11 -54.82 2.83
C LEU A 257 5.73 -55.74 3.98
N ARG A 258 4.75 -56.60 3.73
CA ARG A 258 4.71 -58.00 4.19
C ARG A 258 3.53 -58.72 3.56
#